data_AF-A0A925Q7K9-F1
#
_entry.id   AF-A0A925Q7K9-F1
#
_cell.length_a   1.000
_cell.length_b   1.000
_cell.length_c   1.000
_cell.angle_alpha   90.00
_cell.angle_beta   90.00
_cell.angle_gamma   90.00
#
_symmetry.space_group_name_H-M   'P 1'
#
loop_
_entity.id
_entity.type
_entity.pdbx_description
1 polymer ?
#
loop_
_entity_poly.entity_id
_entity_poly.type
_entity_poly.pdbx_seq_one_letter_code
_entity_poly.pdbx_strand_id
1 'polypeptide(L)'
;MSEQLIAANRSRNVALLRYLVLPIVFLTVVLLGGLRVNSDGGAFIFIPPPLVTLVLAALLLLLSVRGGLIETRAWVGYQHSPLANSTSISTLIALFFASAQAFNSVLPERGLLHWLFSFFFLWTLWNNQFSSFDARRLMRSLIVLFGTAFVLKHMLVASLYEPDGGWLKRIAGTLVQGISLGTLDAPTFSPATGYISFFTLALYISGLLLIMLTEQTETSQQLALSSTSETENRELTN
;
A
#
# COMPACT_ATOMS: atom_id res chain seq x y z
N MET A 1 1.54 -20.51 35.21
CA MET A 1 2.79 -19.71 35.02
C MET A 1 3.23 -19.63 33.56
N SER A 2 3.08 -20.69 32.74
CA SER A 2 3.40 -20.68 31.31
C SER A 2 2.52 -19.75 30.45
N GLU A 3 1.21 -19.70 30.70
CA GLU A 3 0.28 -18.87 29.89
C GLU A 3 0.51 -17.36 30.04
N GLN A 4 0.82 -16.89 31.26
CA GLN A 4 1.12 -15.48 31.51
C GLN A 4 2.41 -15.02 30.80
N LEU A 5 3.43 -15.90 30.74
CA LEU A 5 4.66 -15.63 29.98
C LEU A 5 4.39 -15.56 28.47
N ILE A 6 3.51 -16.41 27.93
CA ILE A 6 3.13 -16.38 26.51
C ILE A 6 2.35 -15.10 26.18
N ALA A 7 1.42 -14.69 27.05
CA ALA A 7 0.64 -13.46 26.88
C ALA A 7 1.52 -12.20 26.91
N ALA A 8 2.47 -12.12 27.85
CA ALA A 8 3.42 -11.01 27.96
C ALA A 8 4.38 -10.92 26.76
N ASN A 9 4.85 -12.06 26.24
CA ASN A 9 5.66 -12.08 25.02
C ASN A 9 4.85 -11.64 23.79
N ARG A 10 3.58 -12.03 23.70
CA ARG A 10 2.70 -11.64 22.60
C ARG A 10 2.47 -10.12 22.59
N SER A 11 2.14 -9.51 23.74
CA SER A 11 1.93 -8.06 23.81
C SER A 11 3.19 -7.27 23.47
N ARG A 12 4.37 -7.72 23.94
CA ARG A 12 5.65 -7.13 23.57
C ARG A 12 5.92 -7.22 22.06
N ASN A 13 5.65 -8.37 21.45
CA ASN A 13 5.86 -8.57 20.01
C ASN A 13 4.94 -7.68 19.17
N VAL A 14 3.67 -7.54 19.57
CA VAL A 14 2.70 -6.62 18.93
C VAL A 14 3.20 -5.18 19.03
N ALA A 15 3.68 -4.74 20.20
CA ALA A 15 4.25 -3.40 20.37
C ALA A 15 5.50 -3.18 19.49
N LEU A 16 6.41 -4.14 19.42
CA LEU A 16 7.60 -4.06 18.55
C LEU A 16 7.21 -3.99 17.07
N LEU A 17 6.23 -4.80 16.64
CA LEU A 17 5.74 -4.76 15.26
C LEU A 17 5.16 -3.38 14.93
N ARG A 18 4.32 -2.84 15.82
CA ARG A 18 3.61 -1.58 15.62
C ARG A 18 4.52 -0.36 15.62
N TYR A 19 5.43 -0.26 16.58
CA TYR A 19 6.24 0.95 16.78
C TYR A 19 7.59 0.94 16.09
N LEU A 20 8.10 -0.24 15.69
CA LEU A 20 9.42 -0.37 15.07
C LEU A 20 9.33 -0.95 13.66
N VAL A 21 8.72 -2.13 13.50
CA VAL A 21 8.75 -2.85 12.22
C VAL A 21 7.91 -2.15 11.15
N LEU A 22 6.66 -1.78 11.46
CA LEU A 22 5.77 -1.08 10.54
C LEU A 22 6.37 0.20 9.93
N PRO A 23 6.85 1.17 10.74
CA PRO A 23 7.42 2.40 10.18
C PRO A 23 8.67 2.13 9.34
N ILE A 24 9.54 1.19 9.74
CA ILE A 24 10.71 0.80 8.95
C ILE A 24 10.29 0.19 7.60
N VAL A 25 9.29 -0.70 7.60
CA VAL A 25 8.76 -1.31 6.38
C VAL A 25 8.22 -0.24 5.43
N PHE A 26 7.37 0.67 5.90
CA PHE A 26 6.82 1.72 5.03
C PHE A 26 7.88 2.72 4.57
N LEU A 27 8.85 3.07 5.42
CA LEU A 27 9.96 3.93 5.01
C LEU A 27 10.84 3.27 3.94
N THR A 28 11.03 1.95 4.05
CA THR A 28 11.71 1.15 3.01
C THR A 28 10.93 1.18 1.69
N VAL A 29 9.59 1.05 1.75
CA VAL A 29 8.72 1.19 0.58
C VAL A 29 8.84 2.59 -0.04
N VAL A 30 8.88 3.64 0.78
CA VAL A 30 9.03 5.03 0.29
C VAL A 30 10.33 5.21 -0.49
N LEU A 31 11.43 4.68 0.05
CA LEU A 31 12.74 4.77 -0.58
C LEU A 31 12.82 3.94 -1.87
N LEU A 32 12.36 2.69 -1.83
CA LEU A 32 12.45 1.79 -2.99
C LEU A 32 11.46 2.15 -4.10
N GLY A 33 10.25 2.61 -3.76
CA GLY A 33 9.24 2.91 -4.78
C GLY A 33 9.55 4.13 -5.65
N GLY A 34 10.39 5.05 -5.15
CA GLY A 34 10.94 6.15 -5.94
C GLY A 34 12.22 5.80 -6.70
N LEU A 35 12.84 4.66 -6.42
CA LEU A 35 14.12 4.27 -7.01
C LEU A 35 13.92 3.74 -8.43
N ARG A 36 14.71 4.26 -9.37
CA ARG A 36 14.79 3.82 -10.76
C ARG A 36 16.25 3.59 -11.15
N VAL A 37 16.49 2.69 -12.08
CA VAL A 37 17.84 2.38 -12.58
C VAL A 37 17.94 2.84 -14.03
N ASN A 38 18.84 3.78 -14.30
CA ASN A 38 19.10 4.27 -15.65
C ASN A 38 19.71 3.17 -16.53
N SER A 39 19.31 3.08 -17.79
CA SER A 39 19.79 2.07 -18.74
C SER A 39 21.24 2.28 -19.17
N ASP A 40 21.68 3.54 -19.32
CA ASP A 40 22.98 3.85 -19.92
C ASP A 40 24.18 3.76 -18.95
N GLY A 41 23.94 3.77 -17.64
CA GLY A 41 25.03 3.82 -16.64
C GLY A 41 24.75 3.10 -15.33
N GLY A 42 23.61 2.40 -15.20
CA GLY A 42 23.22 1.73 -13.96
C GLY A 42 23.00 2.66 -12.76
N ALA A 43 23.06 3.97 -12.97
CA ALA A 43 22.91 4.95 -11.91
C ALA A 43 21.49 4.90 -11.31
N PHE A 44 21.45 4.95 -9.98
CA PHE A 44 20.21 5.07 -9.23
C PHE A 44 19.67 6.49 -9.32
N ILE A 45 18.44 6.64 -9.80
CA ILE A 45 17.73 7.91 -9.88
C ILE A 45 16.52 7.80 -8.95
N PHE A 46 16.31 8.83 -8.13
CA PHE A 46 15.11 8.93 -7.30
C PHE A 46 14.09 9.84 -7.98
N ILE A 47 12.92 9.28 -8.30
CA ILE A 47 11.82 10.02 -8.92
C ILE A 47 10.75 10.30 -7.84
N PRO A 48 10.43 11.60 -7.59
CA PRO A 48 9.38 11.95 -6.64
C PRO A 48 8.00 11.50 -7.14
N PRO A 49 7.08 11.15 -6.23
CA PRO A 49 5.74 10.70 -6.61
C PRO A 49 4.96 11.88 -7.25
N PRO A 50 4.32 11.68 -8.41
CA PRO A 50 3.54 12.73 -9.06
C PRO A 50 2.27 13.06 -8.27
N LEU A 51 1.74 14.27 -8.43
CA LEU A 51 0.58 14.76 -7.68
C LEU A 51 -0.62 13.80 -7.72
N VAL A 52 -0.89 13.16 -8.86
CA VAL A 52 -1.98 12.19 -8.99
C VAL A 52 -1.82 11.00 -8.04
N THR A 53 -0.60 10.52 -7.80
CA THR A 53 -0.35 9.41 -6.85
C THR A 53 -0.57 9.83 -5.40
N LEU A 54 -0.35 11.09 -5.06
CA LEU A 54 -0.68 11.63 -3.74
C LEU A 54 -2.21 11.66 -3.53
N VAL A 55 -2.96 12.02 -4.57
CA VAL A 55 -4.44 11.98 -4.53
C VAL A 55 -4.93 10.54 -4.38
N LEU A 56 -4.38 9.59 -5.15
CA LEU A 56 -4.71 8.17 -5.02
C LEU A 56 -4.36 7.62 -3.63
N ALA A 57 -3.21 8.01 -3.08
CA ALA A 57 -2.80 7.64 -1.73
C ALA A 57 -3.76 8.20 -0.67
N ALA A 58 -4.24 9.43 -0.83
CA ALA A 58 -5.22 10.03 0.07
C ALA A 58 -6.55 9.28 0.05
N LEU A 59 -7.05 8.93 -1.15
CA LEU A 59 -8.27 8.12 -1.29
C LEU A 59 -8.10 6.72 -0.72
N LEU A 60 -6.92 6.11 -0.90
CA LEU A 60 -6.62 4.81 -0.33
C LEU A 60 -6.55 4.85 1.20
N LEU A 61 -5.97 5.89 1.79
CA LEU A 61 -5.99 6.08 3.24
C LEU A 61 -7.41 6.27 3.75
N LEU A 62 -8.22 7.09 3.08
CA LEU A 62 -9.62 7.28 3.43
C LEU A 62 -10.40 5.96 3.38
N LEU A 63 -10.16 5.16 2.35
CA LEU A 63 -10.75 3.83 2.21
C LEU A 63 -10.26 2.87 3.30
N SER A 64 -9.01 2.99 3.72
CA SER A 64 -8.41 2.15 4.76
C SER A 64 -9.01 2.47 6.14
N VAL A 65 -9.24 3.75 6.43
CA VAL A 65 -9.93 4.18 7.64
C VAL A 65 -11.40 3.74 7.60
N ARG A 66 -12.11 3.99 6.49
CA ARG A 66 -13.52 3.62 6.35
C ARG A 66 -13.74 2.11 6.34
N GLY A 67 -12.82 1.36 5.72
CA GLY A 67 -12.87 -0.09 5.62
C GLY A 67 -12.41 -0.83 6.87
N GLY A 68 -12.09 -0.10 7.95
CA GLY A 68 -11.63 -0.69 9.22
C GLY A 68 -10.25 -1.34 9.14
N LEU A 69 -9.44 -0.99 8.14
CA LEU A 69 -8.02 -1.40 8.10
C LEU A 69 -7.17 -0.57 9.07
N ILE A 70 -7.56 0.70 9.29
CA ILE A 70 -6.90 1.60 10.23
C ILE A 70 -7.97 2.13 11.20
N GLU A 71 -7.91 1.72 12.46
CA GLU A 71 -8.74 2.31 13.51
C GLU A 71 -8.06 3.56 14.07
N THR A 72 -8.48 4.74 13.61
CA THR A 72 -7.90 6.03 14.03
C THR A 72 -7.90 6.21 15.54
N ARG A 73 -8.94 5.72 16.22
CA ARG A 73 -9.10 5.79 17.68
C ARG A 73 -8.12 4.90 18.44
N ALA A 74 -7.72 3.77 17.87
CA ALA A 74 -6.72 2.89 18.45
C ALA A 74 -5.29 3.41 18.25
N TRP A 75 -5.08 4.27 17.24
CA TRP A 75 -3.75 4.77 16.87
C TRP A 75 -3.42 6.13 17.48
N VAL A 76 -4.41 7.01 17.61
CA VAL A 76 -4.23 8.36 18.13
C VAL A 76 -5.32 8.63 19.16
N GLY A 77 -4.91 8.82 20.41
CA GLY A 77 -5.83 8.97 21.52
C GLY A 77 -5.18 9.67 22.72
N TYR A 78 -6.01 10.33 23.53
CA TYR A 78 -5.56 11.02 24.74
C TYR A 78 -5.01 10.05 25.80
N GLN A 79 -5.39 8.77 25.71
CA GLN A 79 -4.95 7.71 26.64
C GLN A 79 -3.53 7.21 26.35
N HIS A 80 -2.95 7.56 25.19
CA HIS A 80 -1.59 7.15 24.82
C HIS A 80 -0.57 8.20 25.25
N SER A 81 0.64 7.72 25.61
CA SER A 81 1.78 8.59 25.84
C SER A 81 2.05 9.50 24.63
N PRO A 82 2.47 10.76 24.81
CA PRO A 82 2.79 11.67 23.71
C PRO A 82 3.80 11.09 22.72
N LEU A 83 4.76 10.29 23.20
CA LEU A 83 5.72 9.58 22.34
C LEU A 83 5.03 8.53 21.47
N ALA A 84 4.09 7.76 22.03
CA ALA A 84 3.34 6.75 21.28
C ALA A 84 2.47 7.40 20.18
N ASN A 85 1.81 8.51 20.50
CA ASN A 85 1.06 9.28 19.50
C ASN A 85 1.96 9.81 18.38
N SER A 86 3.16 10.31 18.71
CA SER A 86 4.13 10.79 17.72
C SER A 86 4.58 9.68 16.76
N THR A 87 4.90 8.49 17.28
CA THR A 87 5.27 7.33 16.45
C THR A 87 4.11 6.85 15.58
N SER A 88 2.88 6.81 16.11
CA SER A 88 1.69 6.46 15.31
C SER A 88 1.47 7.45 14.18
N ILE A 89 1.56 8.76 14.44
CA ILE A 89 1.43 9.81 13.43
C ILE A 89 2.53 9.67 12.37
N SER A 90 3.78 9.47 12.78
CA SER A 90 4.91 9.23 11.87
C SER A 90 4.67 8.00 10.98
N THR A 91 4.11 6.93 11.55
CA THR A 91 3.76 5.71 10.80
C THR A 91 2.64 5.97 9.78
N LEU A 92 1.63 6.77 10.14
CA LEU A 92 0.56 7.17 9.20
C LEU A 92 1.09 8.03 8.05
N ILE A 93 2.04 8.94 8.34
CA ILE A 93 2.73 9.73 7.32
C ILE A 93 3.57 8.80 6.42
N ALA A 94 4.32 7.86 6.99
CA ALA A 94 5.09 6.88 6.24
C ALA A 94 4.17 6.02 5.34
N LEU A 95 3.02 5.59 5.87
CA LEU A 95 2.01 4.84 5.13
C LEU A 95 1.43 5.65 3.96
N PHE A 96 1.17 6.94 4.14
CA PHE A 96 0.71 7.83 3.08
C PHE A 96 1.72 7.87 1.92
N PHE A 97 2.98 8.17 2.23
CA PHE A 97 4.04 8.24 1.22
C PHE A 97 4.32 6.87 0.61
N ALA A 98 4.28 5.79 1.39
CA ALA A 98 4.44 4.43 0.89
C ALA A 98 3.33 4.07 -0.08
N SER A 99 2.09 4.49 0.18
CA SER A 99 0.95 4.31 -0.73
C SER A 99 1.15 5.07 -2.03
N ALA A 100 1.61 6.33 -1.95
CA ALA A 100 1.92 7.13 -3.14
C ALA A 100 3.02 6.47 -3.98
N GLN A 101 4.07 5.94 -3.32
CA GLN A 101 5.16 5.25 -3.98
C GLN A 101 4.76 3.88 -4.55
N ALA A 102 3.84 3.16 -3.89
CA ALA A 102 3.24 1.95 -4.43
C ALA A 102 2.49 2.24 -5.75
N PHE A 103 1.66 3.29 -5.80
CA PHE A 103 1.05 3.73 -7.06
C PHE A 103 2.09 4.17 -8.09
N ASN A 104 3.08 4.97 -7.69
CA ASN A 104 4.17 5.41 -8.58
C ASN A 104 4.94 4.23 -9.20
N SER A 105 5.12 3.13 -8.47
CA SER A 105 5.82 1.93 -8.95
C SER A 105 5.03 1.17 -10.03
N VAL A 106 3.70 1.21 -9.95
CA VAL A 106 2.77 0.45 -10.81
C VAL A 106 2.25 1.28 -11.98
N LEU A 107 2.19 2.60 -11.84
CA LEU A 107 1.85 3.49 -12.95
C LEU A 107 2.99 3.52 -13.99
N PRO A 108 2.65 3.61 -15.28
CA PRO A 108 3.58 4.06 -16.32
C PRO A 108 4.11 5.46 -15.97
N GLU A 109 5.34 5.78 -16.35
CA GLU A 109 5.97 7.02 -15.88
C GLU A 109 5.35 8.28 -16.48
N ARG A 110 5.02 8.23 -17.78
CA ARG A 110 4.49 9.35 -18.55
C ARG A 110 3.60 8.84 -19.69
N GLY A 111 2.89 9.78 -20.33
CA GLY A 111 2.09 9.53 -21.53
C GLY A 111 0.66 9.08 -21.25
N LEU A 112 -0.04 8.68 -22.31
CA LEU A 112 -1.47 8.33 -22.25
C LEU A 112 -1.75 7.16 -21.30
N LEU A 113 -0.87 6.16 -21.28
CA LEU A 113 -1.03 5.01 -20.38
C LEU A 113 -0.98 5.43 -18.90
N HIS A 114 -0.14 6.40 -18.55
CA HIS A 114 -0.12 6.97 -17.20
C HIS A 114 -1.48 7.56 -16.83
N TRP A 115 -2.05 8.36 -17.73
CA TRP A 115 -3.36 8.99 -17.50
C TRP A 115 -4.50 7.98 -17.43
N LEU A 116 -4.51 7.00 -18.35
CA LEU A 116 -5.53 5.94 -18.39
C LEU A 116 -5.52 5.09 -17.11
N PHE A 117 -4.35 4.62 -16.68
CA PHE A 117 -4.24 3.86 -15.43
C PHE A 117 -4.62 4.73 -14.23
N SER A 118 -4.12 5.96 -14.17
CA SER A 118 -4.45 6.89 -13.08
C SER A 118 -5.95 7.15 -12.99
N PHE A 119 -6.61 7.36 -14.13
CA PHE A 119 -8.07 7.52 -14.20
C PHE A 119 -8.79 6.27 -13.71
N PHE A 120 -8.37 5.08 -14.15
CA PHE A 120 -8.98 3.82 -13.72
C PHE A 120 -8.83 3.59 -12.21
N PHE A 121 -7.63 3.86 -11.66
CA PHE A 121 -7.39 3.81 -10.22
C PHE A 121 -8.24 4.82 -9.45
N LEU A 122 -8.27 6.07 -9.93
CA LEU A 122 -9.04 7.15 -9.32
C LEU A 122 -10.52 6.79 -9.29
N TRP A 123 -11.07 6.39 -10.43
CA TRP A 123 -12.44 5.94 -10.58
C TRP A 123 -12.77 4.77 -9.65
N THR A 124 -11.89 3.77 -9.59
CA THR A 124 -12.08 2.58 -8.74
C THR A 124 -12.06 2.94 -7.27
N LEU A 125 -11.06 3.69 -6.81
CA LEU A 125 -10.95 4.12 -5.40
C LEU A 125 -12.07 5.06 -4.99
N TRP A 126 -12.50 5.94 -5.89
CA TRP A 126 -13.61 6.86 -5.66
C TRP A 126 -14.92 6.10 -5.49
N ASN A 127 -15.26 5.20 -6.40
CA ASN A 127 -16.48 4.38 -6.29
C ASN A 127 -16.44 3.50 -5.03
N ASN A 128 -15.27 2.95 -4.72
CA ASN A 128 -15.09 2.14 -3.52
C ASN A 128 -15.29 2.92 -2.23
N GLN A 129 -15.16 4.25 -2.24
CA GLN A 129 -15.48 5.06 -1.07
C GLN A 129 -16.91 4.85 -0.63
N PHE A 130 -17.88 4.56 -1.50
CA PHE A 130 -19.29 4.44 -1.12
C PHE A 130 -19.73 3.03 -0.75
N SER A 131 -18.86 2.03 -0.90
CA SER A 131 -19.14 0.65 -0.57
C SER A 131 -18.90 0.35 0.92
N SER A 132 -19.56 -0.69 1.45
CA SER A 132 -19.23 -1.28 2.74
C SER A 132 -18.10 -2.30 2.54
N PHE A 133 -16.88 -1.89 2.88
CA PHE A 133 -15.71 -2.77 2.84
C PHE A 133 -15.31 -3.21 4.23
N ASP A 134 -15.01 -4.49 4.38
CA ASP A 134 -14.25 -5.01 5.50
C ASP A 134 -12.75 -4.97 5.17
N ALA A 135 -11.89 -4.84 6.18
CA ALA A 135 -10.42 -4.80 6.01
C ALA A 135 -9.88 -5.97 5.17
N ARG A 136 -10.43 -7.18 5.38
CA ARG A 136 -10.07 -8.38 4.60
C ARG A 136 -10.46 -8.27 3.12
N ARG A 137 -11.63 -7.70 2.85
CA ARG A 137 -12.14 -7.50 1.48
C ARG A 137 -11.33 -6.42 0.76
N LEU A 138 -11.00 -5.34 1.47
CA LEU A 138 -10.11 -4.29 0.98
C LEU A 138 -8.72 -4.84 0.65
N MET A 139 -8.13 -5.66 1.52
CA MET A 139 -6.80 -6.22 1.25
C MET A 139 -6.78 -7.11 0.00
N ARG A 140 -7.80 -7.97 -0.14
CA ARG A 140 -7.94 -8.83 -1.34
C ARG A 140 -8.11 -8.00 -2.60
N SER A 141 -8.92 -6.94 -2.56
CA SER A 141 -9.11 -6.07 -3.73
C SER A 141 -7.84 -5.31 -4.08
N LEU A 142 -7.07 -4.84 -3.09
CA LEU A 142 -5.79 -4.15 -3.33
C LEU A 142 -4.74 -5.09 -3.94
N ILE A 143 -4.62 -6.32 -3.43
CA ILE A 143 -3.71 -7.33 -4.00
C ILE A 143 -4.04 -7.57 -5.48
N VAL A 144 -5.32 -7.76 -5.81
CA VAL A 144 -5.76 -7.97 -7.20
C VAL A 144 -5.55 -6.72 -8.03
N LEU A 145 -5.90 -5.55 -7.52
CA LEU A 145 -5.80 -4.28 -8.25
C LEU A 145 -4.34 -3.94 -8.59
N PHE A 146 -3.46 -3.95 -7.60
CA PHE A 146 -2.03 -3.69 -7.81
C PHE A 146 -1.36 -4.80 -8.62
N GLY A 147 -1.68 -6.07 -8.35
CA GLY A 147 -1.14 -7.20 -9.11
C GLY A 147 -1.51 -7.13 -10.59
N THR A 148 -2.78 -6.88 -10.89
CA THR A 148 -3.26 -6.73 -12.28
C THR A 148 -2.60 -5.54 -12.96
N ALA A 149 -2.53 -4.39 -12.30
CA ALA A 149 -1.89 -3.21 -12.88
C ALA A 149 -0.37 -3.40 -13.08
N PHE A 150 0.31 -4.10 -12.16
CA PHE A 150 1.73 -4.44 -12.31
C PHE A 150 1.96 -5.36 -13.52
N VAL A 151 1.16 -6.42 -13.67
CA VAL A 151 1.23 -7.33 -14.81
C VAL A 151 0.91 -6.60 -16.10
N LEU A 152 -0.15 -5.80 -16.14
CA LEU A 152 -0.51 -5.01 -17.31
C LEU A 152 0.62 -4.06 -17.73
N LYS A 153 1.25 -3.34 -16.78
CA LYS A 153 2.41 -2.48 -17.07
C LYS A 153 3.53 -3.27 -17.76
N HIS A 154 3.91 -4.43 -17.21
CA HIS A 154 5.02 -5.21 -17.74
C HIS A 154 4.67 -5.92 -19.05
N MET A 155 3.44 -6.44 -19.22
CA MET A 155 2.99 -7.04 -20.47
C MET A 155 2.87 -6.00 -21.59
N LEU A 156 2.37 -4.80 -21.29
CA LEU A 156 2.30 -3.71 -22.27
C LEU A 156 3.69 -3.27 -22.70
N VAL A 157 4.63 -3.12 -21.75
CA VAL A 157 6.02 -2.81 -22.07
C VAL A 157 6.63 -3.92 -22.91
N ALA A 158 6.53 -5.19 -22.51
CA ALA A 158 7.06 -6.32 -23.27
C ALA A 158 6.53 -6.34 -24.72
N SER A 159 5.23 -6.14 -24.92
CA SER A 159 4.62 -6.13 -26.26
C SER A 159 5.06 -4.93 -27.11
N LEU A 160 5.41 -3.79 -26.51
CA LEU A 160 5.93 -2.63 -27.23
C LEU A 160 7.39 -2.82 -27.70
N TYR A 161 8.18 -3.60 -26.97
CA TYR A 161 9.58 -3.92 -27.30
C TYR A 161 9.74 -5.14 -28.21
N GLU A 162 8.66 -5.86 -28.54
CA GLU A 162 8.73 -6.98 -29.49
C GLU A 162 9.05 -6.52 -30.93
N PRO A 163 10.05 -7.13 -31.59
CA PRO A 163 10.42 -6.82 -32.97
C PRO A 163 9.27 -7.10 -33.95
N ASP A 164 8.58 -8.22 -33.79
CA ASP A 164 7.44 -8.64 -34.62
C ASP A 164 6.14 -8.05 -34.06
N GLY A 165 5.62 -7.04 -34.78
CA GLY A 165 4.47 -6.26 -34.34
C GLY A 165 3.16 -7.05 -34.24
N GLY A 166 2.82 -7.46 -33.02
CA GLY A 166 1.50 -8.00 -32.69
C GLY A 166 0.36 -6.97 -32.82
N TRP A 167 -0.88 -7.45 -32.82
CA TRP A 167 -2.10 -6.61 -32.82
C TRP A 167 -2.11 -5.55 -31.71
N LEU A 168 -1.50 -5.84 -30.57
CA LEU A 168 -1.34 -4.90 -29.46
C LEU A 168 -0.47 -3.69 -29.84
N LYS A 169 0.58 -3.87 -30.64
CA LYS A 169 1.43 -2.78 -31.18
C LYS A 169 0.64 -1.90 -32.15
N ARG A 170 -0.33 -2.45 -32.89
CA ARG A 170 -1.23 -1.66 -33.75
C ARG A 170 -2.16 -0.79 -32.91
N ILE A 171 -2.78 -1.34 -31.87
CA ILE A 171 -3.66 -0.55 -30.99
C ILE A 171 -2.86 0.49 -30.21
N ALA A 172 -1.76 0.10 -29.59
CA ALA A 172 -0.88 1.01 -28.86
C ALA A 172 -0.30 2.07 -29.80
N GLY A 173 0.14 1.69 -31.01
CA GLY A 173 0.61 2.61 -32.04
C GLY A 173 -0.46 3.60 -32.48
N THR A 174 -1.72 3.17 -32.67
CA THR A 174 -2.82 4.08 -33.02
C THR A 174 -3.22 5.03 -31.88
N LEU A 175 -3.18 4.58 -30.62
CA LEU A 175 -3.45 5.43 -29.46
C LEU A 175 -2.32 6.43 -29.21
N VAL A 176 -1.06 6.02 -29.45
CA VAL A 176 0.13 6.87 -29.33
C VAL A 176 0.20 7.89 -30.48
N GLN A 177 -0.14 7.49 -31.71
CA GLN A 177 -0.16 8.40 -32.87
C GLN A 177 -1.35 9.38 -32.85
N GLY A 178 -2.52 8.96 -32.34
CA GLY A 178 -3.72 9.81 -32.30
C GLY A 178 -3.65 10.98 -31.30
N ILE A 179 -2.75 10.93 -30.32
CA ILE A 179 -2.65 11.92 -29.23
C ILE A 179 -1.16 12.34 -29.07
N SER A 180 -0.46 12.53 -30.19
CA SER A 180 0.94 13.00 -30.23
C SER A 180 1.06 14.50 -29.86
N LEU A 181 0.68 14.84 -28.63
CA LEU A 181 1.23 15.97 -27.90
C LEU A 181 2.45 15.47 -27.09
N GLY A 182 3.57 15.20 -27.79
CA GLY A 182 4.93 15.26 -27.23
C GLY A 182 5.45 14.14 -26.31
N THR A 183 5.15 12.86 -26.54
CA THR A 183 5.47 11.76 -25.57
C THR A 183 6.41 10.65 -26.07
N LEU A 184 7.18 10.84 -27.16
CA LEU A 184 8.06 9.79 -27.68
C LEU A 184 9.43 9.64 -26.99
N ASP A 185 9.79 10.53 -26.06
CA ASP A 185 10.96 10.35 -25.19
C ASP A 185 10.53 9.70 -23.87
N ALA A 186 10.09 8.44 -23.95
CA ALA A 186 9.93 7.62 -22.75
C ALA A 186 11.33 7.18 -22.27
N PRO A 187 11.79 7.58 -21.06
CA PRO A 187 13.09 7.16 -20.56
C PRO A 187 13.14 5.63 -20.49
N THR A 188 14.12 5.05 -21.17
CA THR A 188 14.43 3.62 -21.10
C THR A 188 15.06 3.31 -19.75
N PHE A 189 14.30 2.68 -18.86
CA PHE A 189 14.86 2.15 -17.62
C PHE A 189 15.39 0.74 -17.80
N SER A 190 16.40 0.39 -17.01
CA SER A 190 16.89 -0.97 -16.92
C SER A 190 15.79 -1.91 -16.37
N PRO A 191 15.76 -3.20 -16.79
CA PRO A 191 14.89 -4.22 -16.19
C PRO A 191 15.00 -4.33 -14.66
N ALA A 192 16.13 -3.90 -14.08
CA ALA A 192 16.33 -3.77 -12.64
C ALA A 192 15.20 -2.99 -11.94
N THR A 193 14.67 -1.96 -12.61
CA THR A 193 13.55 -1.15 -12.14
C THR A 193 12.28 -1.99 -11.91
N GLY A 194 12.01 -2.98 -12.76
CA GLY A 194 10.86 -3.86 -12.61
C GLY A 194 10.94 -4.72 -11.34
N TYR A 195 12.12 -5.25 -11.02
CA TYR A 195 12.36 -6.02 -9.80
C TYR A 195 12.22 -5.16 -8.54
N ILE A 196 12.72 -3.91 -8.57
CA ILE A 196 12.55 -2.95 -7.48
C ILE A 196 11.05 -2.66 -7.27
N SER A 197 10.30 -2.40 -8.34
CA SER A 197 8.84 -2.19 -8.25
C SER A 197 8.10 -3.40 -7.70
N PHE A 198 8.47 -4.62 -8.13
CA PHE A 198 7.88 -5.86 -7.61
C PHE A 198 8.12 -6.00 -6.11
N PHE A 199 9.37 -5.84 -5.67
CA PHE A 199 9.74 -5.96 -4.27
C PHE A 199 9.10 -4.87 -3.42
N THR A 200 9.04 -3.63 -3.92
CA THR A 200 8.34 -2.50 -3.28
C THR A 200 6.89 -2.84 -3.05
N LEU A 201 6.20 -3.38 -4.07
CA LEU A 201 4.78 -3.71 -3.96
C LEU A 201 4.55 -4.88 -3.00
N ALA A 202 5.37 -5.93 -3.07
CA ALA A 202 5.30 -7.06 -2.15
C ALA A 202 5.51 -6.60 -0.69
N LEU A 203 6.47 -5.72 -0.46
CA LEU A 203 6.76 -5.15 0.86
C LEU A 203 5.63 -4.25 1.35
N TYR A 204 5.05 -3.43 0.48
CA TYR A 204 3.89 -2.58 0.79
C TYR A 204 2.67 -3.41 1.22
N ILE A 205 2.30 -4.43 0.43
CA ILE A 205 1.20 -5.34 0.75
C ILE A 205 1.47 -6.09 2.07
N SER A 206 2.72 -6.52 2.30
CA SER A 206 3.12 -7.17 3.55
C SER A 206 2.98 -6.22 4.75
N GLY A 207 3.34 -4.94 4.60
CA GLY A 207 3.13 -3.91 5.61
C GLY A 207 1.65 -3.69 5.94
N LEU A 208 0.78 -3.66 4.92
CA LEU A 208 -0.67 -3.56 5.11
C LEU A 208 -1.25 -4.81 5.79
N LEU A 209 -0.76 -6.00 5.46
CA LEU A 209 -1.15 -7.26 6.12
C LEU A 209 -0.73 -7.27 7.60
N LEU A 210 0.45 -6.75 7.91
CA LEU A 210 0.92 -6.61 9.30
C LEU A 210 0.02 -5.67 10.10
N ILE A 211 -0.41 -4.54 9.53
CA ILE A 211 -1.43 -3.66 10.15
C ILE A 211 -2.69 -4.49 10.44
N MET A 212 -3.25 -5.14 9.42
CA MET A 212 -4.50 -5.88 9.55
C MET A 212 -4.44 -6.95 10.64
N LEU A 213 -3.32 -7.67 10.75
CA LEU A 213 -3.12 -8.73 11.75
C LEU A 213 -2.99 -8.16 13.17
N THR A 214 -2.35 -7.00 13.30
CA THR A 214 -2.14 -6.32 14.59
C THR A 214 -3.49 -5.86 15.15
N GLU A 215 -4.33 -5.22 14.32
CA GLU A 215 -5.67 -4.76 14.73
C GLU A 215 -6.56 -5.92 15.19
N GLN A 216 -6.59 -7.03 14.44
CA GLN A 216 -7.40 -8.21 14.80
C GLN A 216 -7.02 -8.81 16.15
N THR A 217 -5.74 -8.72 16.52
CA THR A 217 -5.24 -9.26 17.79
C THR A 217 -5.72 -8.42 18.97
N GLU A 218 -5.74 -7.09 18.83
CA GLU A 218 -6.20 -6.17 19.87
C GLU A 218 -7.71 -6.31 20.12
N THR A 219 -8.52 -6.36 19.06
CA THR A 219 -9.99 -6.55 19.19
C THR A 219 -10.34 -7.87 19.89
N SER A 220 -9.64 -8.96 19.54
CA SER A 220 -9.88 -10.28 20.12
C SER A 220 -9.53 -10.33 21.62
N GLN A 221 -8.46 -9.64 22.03
CA GLN A 221 -8.08 -9.55 23.45
C GLN A 221 -9.08 -8.74 24.27
N GLN A 222 -9.58 -7.62 23.73
CA GLN A 222 -10.58 -6.81 24.44
C GLN A 222 -11.87 -7.60 24.70
N LEU A 223 -12.34 -8.38 23.71
CA LEU A 223 -13.53 -9.23 23.85
C LEU A 223 -13.34 -10.37 24.88
N ALA A 224 -12.13 -10.94 24.95
CA ALA A 224 -11.82 -11.98 25.95
C ALA A 224 -11.80 -11.41 27.39
N LEU A 225 -11.29 -10.19 27.56
CA LEU A 225 -11.24 -9.52 28.87
C LEU A 225 -12.64 -9.08 29.34
N SER A 226 -13.48 -8.54 28.43
CA SER A 226 -14.85 -8.15 28.79
C SER A 226 -15.70 -9.35 29.20
N SER A 227 -15.62 -10.46 28.46
CA SER A 227 -16.37 -11.69 28.80
C SER A 227 -15.92 -12.29 30.14
N THR A 228 -14.61 -12.29 30.43
CA THR A 228 -14.10 -12.79 31.72
C THR A 228 -14.64 -11.95 32.90
N SER A 229 -14.66 -10.62 32.75
CA SER A 229 -15.17 -9.70 33.79
C SER A 229 -16.68 -9.81 34.02
N GLU A 230 -17.46 -10.18 33.00
CA GLU A 230 -18.91 -10.42 33.15
C GLU A 230 -19.20 -11.72 33.91
N THR A 231 -18.40 -12.77 33.69
CA THR A 231 -18.51 -14.02 34.47
C THR A 231 -18.15 -13.82 35.93
N GLU A 232 -17.08 -13.08 36.23
CA GLU A 232 -16.65 -12.81 37.61
C GLU A 232 -17.69 -11.98 38.39
N ASN A 233 -18.31 -10.98 37.74
CA ASN A 233 -19.40 -10.21 38.35
C ASN A 233 -20.68 -11.04 38.61
N ARG A 234 -20.93 -12.09 37.82
CA ARG A 234 -22.07 -13.01 38.03
C ARG A 234 -21.86 -13.98 39.19
N GLU A 235 -20.62 -14.35 39.50
CA GLU A 235 -20.33 -15.21 40.66
C GLU A 235 -20.35 -14.45 41.99
N LEU A 236 -20.04 -13.15 41.99
CA LEU A 236 -20.10 -12.31 43.19
C LEU A 236 -21.52 -11.86 43.59
N THR A 237 -22.52 -12.12 42.73
CA THR A 237 -23.91 -11.72 42.94
C THR A 237 -24.85 -12.90 43.28
N ASN A 238 -24.32 -14.12 43.40
CA ASN A 238 -25.00 -15.32 43.89
C ASN A 238 -24.41 -15.78 45.23
#